data_AF-A0A1R3ICA9-F1
#
_entry.id   AF-A0A1R3ICA9-F1
#
_cell.length_a   1.000
_cell.length_b   1.000
_cell.length_c   1.000
_cell.angle_alpha   90.00
_cell.angle_beta   90.00
_cell.angle_gamma   90.00
#
_symmetry.space_group_name_H-M   'P 1'
#
loop_
_entity.id
_entity.type
_entity.pdbx_description
1 polymer ?
#
loop_
_entity_poly.entity_id
_entity_poly.type
_entity_poly.pdbx_seq_one_letter_code
_entity_poly.pdbx_strand_id
1 'polypeptide(L)'
;MQVSFCGVGDSSVSENPFTPKASVIRYWNKEIRSQISSDHFLLSKVSPLSAVDSASFSKLAAQNDLASRLPSFCSSAKLFCFPDLSPSLEKHSKDVNFAEYANKNFSNYGTDRLSGVDSFRNYSENDNVIVDSFRRYSRDSAGHKDQFANYASESNVVDQRFNTYGAAATGGSGNFKNYNREVNNPNLLFTSYSDDANGRGQTFTQYTENANAGNGQTFTSYGKNGNGAPNEFSSYGKGANVVGSGFSNYGELANGANDTFTSYGFDSNVPLNTFKGYGDGGNAAVEKFSSYRDQSNVGDDSFQSYAKNSNSAKVNFNNYGQSFNEGTDKFTGYGQGATGQTVDFKIYGKNTTFKDYAKKGVTFSRYNVTSAGTSQVMTASGNVVNRWVEPGKFFREKMLKRGTVMPMPDIKDKMPERSFLPRTISSKLPFSSSKIAELKQIFHAGDNSSLESMMLDALKECERAPSRGETKRCVGSAEDMIDFATSVLGRNVELRTTENVNGSKQNIKIGNVRGINGGKVTKSVSCHQSLYPYLLYYCHSVPKVRVYEADILDPNSREKINHGVAICHLDTSDWSSGHGAFMALGSGPGRIEVCHWIFQNDMTWTIADS
;
A
#
# COMPACT_ATOMS: atom_id res chain seq x y z
N MET A 1 10.23 76.01 -1.11
CA MET A 1 10.84 74.74 -1.53
C MET A 1 10.53 73.71 -0.46
N GLN A 2 9.47 72.91 -0.63
CA GLN A 2 9.38 71.58 -0.02
C GLN A 2 8.28 70.82 -0.76
N VAL A 3 8.70 69.81 -1.50
CA VAL A 3 7.85 68.92 -2.29
C VAL A 3 7.36 67.83 -1.33
N SER A 4 6.04 67.69 -1.21
CA SER A 4 5.40 66.55 -0.52
C SER A 4 5.30 65.38 -1.49
N PHE A 5 6.00 64.28 -1.17
CA PHE A 5 5.84 63.00 -1.85
C PHE A 5 4.66 62.26 -1.25
N CYS A 6 3.63 62.00 -2.05
CA CYS A 6 2.60 61.01 -1.73
C CYS A 6 3.21 59.61 -1.89
N GLY A 7 3.19 58.83 -0.82
CA GLY A 7 3.55 57.42 -0.83
C GLY A 7 2.54 56.59 -1.62
N VAL A 8 3.07 55.76 -2.52
CA VAL A 8 2.35 54.77 -3.31
C VAL A 8 1.83 53.68 -2.37
N GLY A 9 0.52 53.44 -2.38
CA GLY A 9 -0.08 52.30 -1.72
C GLY A 9 0.33 50.99 -2.39
N ASP A 10 0.64 49.99 -1.58
CA ASP A 10 0.85 48.60 -2.01
C ASP A 10 -0.34 48.13 -2.84
N SER A 11 -0.13 47.98 -4.15
CA SER A 11 -1.07 47.34 -5.05
C SER A 11 -1.08 45.84 -4.75
N SER A 12 -2.09 45.36 -4.03
CA SER A 12 -2.42 43.94 -4.03
C SER A 12 -2.69 43.52 -5.48
N VAL A 13 -1.85 42.64 -6.03
CA VAL A 13 -2.07 42.07 -7.35
C VAL A 13 -3.43 41.37 -7.33
N SER A 14 -4.42 41.91 -8.06
CA SER A 14 -5.75 41.29 -8.11
C SER A 14 -5.63 39.88 -8.68
N GLU A 15 -5.98 38.87 -7.90
CA GLU A 15 -5.95 37.46 -8.32
C GLU A 15 -6.81 37.31 -9.59
N ASN A 16 -6.27 36.67 -10.64
CA ASN A 16 -6.96 36.60 -11.94
C ASN A 16 -8.33 35.91 -11.79
N PRO A 17 -9.45 36.56 -12.20
CA PRO A 17 -10.79 36.05 -11.96
C PRO A 17 -11.10 34.77 -12.76
N PHE A 18 -10.29 34.41 -13.75
CA PHE A 18 -10.46 33.20 -14.57
C PHE A 18 -9.63 32.00 -14.09
N THR A 19 -8.96 32.10 -12.94
CA THR A 19 -8.30 30.93 -12.35
C THR A 19 -9.32 29.88 -11.84
N PRO A 20 -8.94 28.60 -11.76
CA PRO A 20 -9.76 27.56 -11.14
C PRO A 20 -10.18 27.91 -9.70
N LYS A 21 -9.25 28.45 -8.90
CA LYS A 21 -9.54 28.91 -7.54
C LYS A 21 -10.63 29.99 -7.50
N ALA A 22 -10.53 31.02 -8.33
CA ALA A 22 -11.56 32.05 -8.44
C ALA A 22 -12.91 31.49 -8.93
N SER A 23 -12.89 30.49 -9.82
CA SER A 23 -14.09 29.76 -10.25
C SER A 23 -14.78 29.04 -9.08
N VAL A 24 -14.02 28.31 -8.28
CA VAL A 24 -14.54 27.59 -7.10
C VAL A 24 -15.10 28.54 -6.06
N ILE A 25 -14.45 29.68 -5.79
CA ILE A 25 -14.98 30.70 -4.86
C ILE A 25 -16.34 31.23 -5.33
N ARG A 26 -16.47 31.56 -6.62
CA ARG A 26 -17.77 31.98 -7.18
C ARG A 26 -18.81 30.88 -7.09
N TYR A 27 -18.41 29.64 -7.35
CA TYR A 27 -19.30 28.48 -7.29
C TYR A 27 -19.80 28.24 -5.86
N TRP A 28 -18.90 28.28 -4.88
CA TRP A 28 -19.23 28.20 -3.46
C TRP A 28 -20.25 29.26 -3.06
N ASN A 29 -19.98 30.54 -3.36
CA ASN A 29 -20.87 31.64 -2.97
C ASN A 29 -22.25 31.58 -3.66
N LYS A 30 -22.38 30.81 -4.74
CA LYS A 30 -23.65 30.56 -5.41
C LYS A 30 -24.41 29.39 -4.77
N GLU A 31 -23.73 28.31 -4.44
CA GLU A 31 -24.36 27.05 -4.01
C GLU A 31 -24.47 26.91 -2.48
N ILE A 32 -23.66 27.62 -1.72
CA ILE A 32 -23.60 27.57 -0.25
C ILE A 32 -23.95 28.95 0.31
N ARG A 33 -24.71 28.96 1.42
CA ARG A 33 -25.19 30.20 2.05
C ARG A 33 -24.11 31.01 2.76
N SER A 34 -23.07 30.35 3.25
CA SER A 34 -21.93 31.00 3.92
C SER A 34 -20.87 31.43 2.90
N GLN A 35 -20.17 32.52 3.19
CA GLN A 35 -19.02 32.94 2.41
C GLN A 35 -17.83 32.04 2.70
N ILE A 36 -17.04 31.73 1.67
CA ILE A 36 -15.78 31.00 1.82
C ILE A 36 -14.64 31.97 2.15
N SER A 37 -13.85 31.64 3.19
CA SER A 37 -12.63 32.38 3.52
C SER A 37 -11.51 32.09 2.52
N SER A 38 -10.58 33.02 2.32
CA SER A 38 -9.46 32.88 1.38
C SER A 38 -8.47 31.77 1.76
N ASP A 39 -8.38 31.44 3.05
CA ASP A 39 -7.54 30.39 3.65
C ASP A 39 -8.30 29.06 3.87
N HIS A 40 -9.53 28.96 3.37
CA HIS A 40 -10.37 27.79 3.59
C HIS A 40 -9.72 26.51 3.04
N PHE A 41 -9.75 25.44 3.84
CA PHE A 41 -9.09 24.16 3.53
C PHE A 41 -9.43 23.62 2.14
N LEU A 42 -10.69 23.71 1.69
CA LEU A 42 -11.06 23.27 0.33
C LEU A 42 -10.29 24.01 -0.77
N LEU A 43 -10.01 25.32 -0.60
CA LEU A 43 -9.27 26.11 -1.59
C LEU A 43 -7.80 25.67 -1.70
N SER A 44 -7.22 25.14 -0.61
CA SER A 44 -5.87 24.54 -0.64
C SER A 44 -5.80 23.28 -1.52
N LYS A 45 -6.95 22.67 -1.83
CA LYS A 45 -7.07 21.46 -2.66
C LYS A 45 -7.38 21.74 -4.13
N VAL A 46 -7.77 22.98 -4.47
CA VAL A 46 -8.12 23.35 -5.86
C VAL A 46 -6.87 23.39 -6.73
N SER A 47 -7.06 23.13 -8.03
CA SER A 47 -5.99 23.21 -9.04
C SER A 47 -5.21 24.53 -8.97
N PRO A 48 -3.87 24.48 -8.97
CA PRO A 48 -3.02 25.66 -9.04
C PRO A 48 -2.83 26.19 -10.47
N LEU A 49 -3.50 25.60 -11.48
CA LEU A 49 -3.39 26.00 -12.87
C LEU A 49 -3.67 27.50 -13.05
N SER A 50 -2.88 28.15 -13.90
CA SER A 50 -3.20 29.49 -14.37
C SER A 50 -4.47 29.46 -15.24
N ALA A 51 -5.07 30.62 -15.48
CA ALA A 51 -6.21 30.73 -16.39
C ALA A 51 -5.87 30.23 -17.82
N VAL A 52 -4.65 30.51 -18.28
CA VAL A 52 -4.15 30.12 -19.61
C VAL A 52 -3.93 28.62 -19.68
N ASP A 53 -3.29 28.04 -18.67
CA ASP A 53 -3.04 26.59 -18.63
C ASP A 53 -4.34 25.81 -18.50
N SER A 54 -5.26 26.28 -17.64
CA SER A 54 -6.60 25.70 -17.49
C SER A 54 -7.35 25.65 -18.82
N ALA A 55 -7.37 26.76 -19.58
CA ALA A 55 -7.98 26.79 -20.91
C ALA A 55 -7.27 25.87 -21.92
N SER A 56 -5.94 25.87 -21.91
CA SER A 56 -5.12 25.07 -22.83
C SER A 56 -5.30 23.56 -22.61
N PHE A 57 -5.17 23.09 -21.36
CA PHE A 57 -5.38 21.70 -21.02
C PHE A 57 -6.85 21.28 -21.17
N SER A 58 -7.81 22.18 -20.93
CA SER A 58 -9.22 21.91 -21.19
C SER A 58 -9.54 21.70 -22.68
N LYS A 59 -8.80 22.36 -23.58
CA LYS A 59 -8.86 22.13 -25.03
C LYS A 59 -8.23 20.79 -25.40
N LEU A 60 -7.04 20.48 -24.89
CA LEU A 60 -6.38 19.19 -25.12
C LEU A 60 -7.24 18.02 -24.61
N ALA A 61 -7.86 18.17 -23.44
CA ALA A 61 -8.79 17.18 -22.90
C ALA A 61 -9.98 16.94 -23.82
N ALA A 62 -10.53 17.99 -24.44
CA ALA A 62 -11.65 17.87 -25.39
C ALA A 62 -11.25 17.17 -26.70
N GLN A 63 -9.95 17.15 -27.00
CA GLN A 63 -9.38 16.55 -28.20
C GLN A 63 -8.78 15.16 -27.92
N ASN A 64 -8.90 14.64 -26.69
CA ASN A 64 -8.23 13.43 -26.21
C ASN A 64 -6.70 13.45 -26.41
N ASP A 65 -6.09 14.63 -26.30
CA ASP A 65 -4.67 14.87 -26.58
C ASP A 65 -3.89 15.36 -25.34
N LEU A 66 -4.38 15.07 -24.12
CA LEU A 66 -3.65 15.43 -22.90
C LEU A 66 -2.30 14.71 -22.77
N ALA A 67 -2.23 13.46 -23.27
CA ALA A 67 -1.02 12.65 -23.22
C ALA A 67 0.18 13.36 -23.88
N SER A 68 -0.03 14.08 -24.99
CA SER A 68 1.04 14.79 -25.71
C SER A 68 1.73 15.88 -24.89
N ARG A 69 1.11 16.32 -23.78
CA ARG A 69 1.60 17.36 -22.89
C ARG A 69 1.58 16.94 -21.42
N LEU A 70 1.59 15.63 -21.15
CA LEU A 70 1.45 15.09 -19.81
C LEU A 70 2.47 15.65 -18.80
N PRO A 71 3.79 15.74 -19.08
CA PRO A 71 4.75 16.29 -18.11
C PRO A 71 4.43 17.73 -17.67
N SER A 72 4.03 18.59 -18.62
CA SER A 72 3.60 19.96 -18.32
C SER A 72 2.24 20.01 -17.62
N PHE A 73 1.33 19.09 -17.94
CA PHE A 73 0.05 19.00 -17.26
C PHE A 73 0.22 18.59 -15.80
N CYS A 74 1.06 17.58 -15.54
CA CYS A 74 1.34 17.09 -14.20
C CYS A 74 1.98 18.15 -13.31
N SER A 75 2.99 18.86 -13.82
CA SER A 75 3.67 19.91 -13.03
C SER A 75 2.75 21.12 -12.79
N SER A 76 2.08 21.64 -13.82
CA SER A 76 1.22 22.83 -13.70
C SER A 76 -0.05 22.59 -12.89
N ALA A 77 -0.64 21.38 -12.94
CA ALA A 77 -1.84 21.05 -12.17
C ALA A 77 -1.55 20.35 -10.84
N LYS A 78 -0.27 20.12 -10.48
CA LYS A 78 0.16 19.32 -9.32
C LYS A 78 -0.53 17.95 -9.29
N LEU A 79 -0.31 17.17 -10.33
CA LEU A 79 -0.80 15.81 -10.43
C LEU A 79 0.25 14.82 -9.94
N PHE A 80 -0.22 13.64 -9.56
CA PHE A 80 0.59 12.49 -9.31
C PHE A 80 0.86 11.73 -10.62
N CYS A 81 2.06 11.90 -11.16
CA CYS A 81 2.51 11.26 -12.39
C CYS A 81 3.86 10.59 -12.16
N PHE A 82 4.07 9.47 -12.84
CA PHE A 82 5.33 8.76 -12.80
C PHE A 82 6.32 9.44 -13.76
N PRO A 83 7.62 9.46 -13.44
CA PRO A 83 8.62 9.92 -14.40
C PRO A 83 8.64 8.97 -15.62
N ASP A 84 8.68 9.53 -16.82
CA ASP A 84 8.93 8.77 -18.05
C ASP A 84 10.41 8.32 -18.06
N LEU A 85 10.69 7.14 -17.52
CA LEU A 85 12.05 6.61 -17.46
C LEU A 85 12.46 6.01 -18.80
N SER A 86 13.36 6.70 -19.49
CA SER A 86 14.03 6.13 -20.66
C SER A 86 14.95 4.97 -20.25
N PRO A 87 15.07 3.89 -21.05
CA PRO A 87 16.04 2.84 -20.77
C PRO A 87 17.47 3.40 -20.80
N SER A 88 18.28 3.12 -19.77
CA SER A 88 19.72 3.38 -19.84
C SER A 88 20.39 2.35 -20.75
N LEU A 89 21.38 2.78 -21.54
CA LEU A 89 22.24 1.87 -22.33
C LEU A 89 23.66 1.77 -21.73
N GLU A 90 23.85 2.32 -20.53
CA GLU A 90 25.15 2.34 -19.86
C GLU A 90 25.65 0.92 -19.55
N LYS A 91 26.95 0.72 -19.74
CA LYS A 91 27.67 -0.52 -19.44
C LYS A 91 28.85 -0.18 -18.54
N HIS A 92 29.04 -0.95 -17.47
CA HIS A 92 30.12 -0.72 -16.51
C HIS A 92 31.16 -1.83 -16.58
N SER A 93 32.37 -1.46 -17.03
CA SER A 93 33.51 -2.37 -17.25
C SER A 93 34.55 -2.35 -16.12
N LYS A 94 34.25 -1.73 -14.98
CA LYS A 94 35.01 -1.86 -13.72
C LYS A 94 34.09 -2.18 -12.55
N ASP A 95 34.64 -2.77 -11.49
CA ASP A 95 33.92 -3.00 -10.23
C ASP A 95 33.47 -1.66 -9.66
N VAL A 96 32.31 -1.65 -9.04
CA VAL A 96 31.63 -0.41 -8.65
C VAL A 96 31.07 -0.51 -7.24
N ASN A 97 31.26 0.59 -6.50
CA ASN A 97 30.70 0.81 -5.18
C ASN A 97 29.80 2.04 -5.25
N PHE A 98 28.49 1.84 -5.19
CA PHE A 98 27.52 2.93 -5.34
C PHE A 98 26.92 3.35 -4.00
N ALA A 99 26.71 4.67 -3.87
CA ALA A 99 26.19 5.29 -2.65
C ALA A 99 24.66 5.41 -2.68
N GLU A 100 24.05 6.15 -3.62
CA GLU A 100 22.60 6.41 -3.67
C GLU A 100 22.11 6.80 -5.09
N TYR A 101 20.88 6.40 -5.45
CA TYR A 101 20.16 6.82 -6.66
C TYR A 101 18.65 6.91 -6.38
N ALA A 102 17.86 7.50 -7.30
CA ALA A 102 16.40 7.41 -7.29
C ALA A 102 15.88 7.64 -8.71
N ASN A 103 14.79 6.95 -9.07
CA ASN A 103 14.06 7.13 -10.33
C ASN A 103 14.95 6.90 -11.57
N LYS A 104 15.62 5.75 -11.64
CA LYS A 104 16.53 5.42 -12.76
C LYS A 104 16.42 3.97 -13.23
N ASN A 105 16.62 3.80 -14.53
CA ASN A 105 16.79 2.49 -15.16
C ASN A 105 18.28 2.15 -15.22
N PHE A 106 18.65 0.99 -14.71
CA PHE A 106 20.01 0.48 -14.65
C PHE A 106 20.13 -0.80 -15.45
N SER A 107 21.25 -0.95 -16.16
CA SER A 107 21.26 -1.87 -17.30
C SER A 107 22.17 -3.05 -17.11
N ASN A 108 23.41 -2.85 -16.65
CA ASN A 108 24.36 -3.95 -16.59
C ASN A 108 25.57 -3.72 -15.67
N TYR A 109 25.73 -4.58 -14.67
CA TYR A 109 26.87 -4.60 -13.72
C TYR A 109 27.39 -6.03 -13.54
N GLY A 110 28.68 -6.20 -13.27
CA GLY A 110 29.30 -7.51 -13.01
C GLY A 110 29.27 -8.53 -14.16
N THR A 111 28.73 -8.18 -15.32
CA THR A 111 28.52 -9.14 -16.41
C THR A 111 29.82 -9.54 -17.12
N ASP A 112 29.93 -10.83 -17.46
CA ASP A 112 31.10 -11.44 -18.12
C ASP A 112 32.42 -11.26 -17.33
N ARG A 113 32.35 -11.11 -16.00
CA ARG A 113 33.53 -10.84 -15.16
C ARG A 113 34.26 -12.06 -14.67
N LEU A 114 35.58 -11.96 -14.58
CA LEU A 114 36.46 -12.96 -13.98
C LEU A 114 36.89 -12.49 -12.58
N SER A 115 36.42 -13.18 -11.53
CA SER A 115 36.68 -12.85 -10.12
C SER A 115 36.29 -11.39 -9.78
N GLY A 116 36.54 -10.93 -8.56
CA GLY A 116 36.21 -9.57 -8.12
C GLY A 116 34.96 -9.49 -7.24
N VAL A 117 34.63 -8.26 -6.84
CA VAL A 117 33.49 -7.98 -5.94
C VAL A 117 32.79 -6.70 -6.35
N ASP A 118 31.51 -6.79 -6.66
CA ASP A 118 30.62 -5.63 -6.76
C ASP A 118 29.78 -5.51 -5.48
N SER A 119 29.57 -4.28 -5.02
CA SER A 119 28.73 -4.03 -3.86
C SER A 119 27.81 -2.81 -4.03
N PHE A 120 26.52 -3.05 -3.82
CA PHE A 120 25.49 -2.01 -3.77
C PHE A 120 25.01 -1.86 -2.34
N ARG A 121 25.10 -0.64 -1.80
CA ARG A 121 24.64 -0.36 -0.44
C ARG A 121 23.17 0.07 -0.43
N ASN A 122 22.90 1.27 -0.94
CA ASN A 122 21.55 1.84 -0.96
C ASN A 122 21.23 2.25 -2.39
N TYR A 123 20.19 1.66 -2.97
CA TYR A 123 19.84 1.93 -4.35
C TYR A 123 18.82 3.06 -4.48
N SER A 124 17.74 3.09 -3.68
CA SER A 124 16.80 4.22 -3.59
C SER A 124 16.13 4.33 -2.22
N GLU A 125 16.33 5.43 -1.51
CA GLU A 125 15.80 5.60 -0.14
C GLU A 125 15.06 6.94 -0.01
N ASN A 126 14.06 6.96 0.89
CA ASN A 126 13.46 8.17 1.44
C ASN A 126 12.75 9.09 0.44
N ASP A 127 12.28 8.54 -0.68
CA ASP A 127 11.38 9.26 -1.59
C ASP A 127 9.94 8.78 -1.41
N ASN A 128 8.99 9.68 -1.58
CA ASN A 128 7.57 9.34 -1.48
C ASN A 128 7.14 8.44 -2.65
N VAL A 129 7.80 8.58 -3.81
CA VAL A 129 7.43 7.88 -5.05
C VAL A 129 8.70 7.43 -5.76
N ILE A 130 8.84 6.13 -5.97
CA ILE A 130 10.03 5.56 -6.60
C ILE A 130 9.64 4.64 -7.75
N VAL A 131 10.19 4.90 -8.93
CA VAL A 131 10.07 4.01 -10.08
C VAL A 131 11.47 3.60 -10.50
N ASP A 132 11.80 2.32 -10.40
CA ASP A 132 13.13 1.86 -10.82
C ASP A 132 13.09 0.53 -11.56
N SER A 133 14.08 0.34 -12.44
CA SER A 133 14.34 -0.95 -13.03
C SER A 133 15.83 -1.26 -13.02
N PHE A 134 16.18 -2.43 -12.49
CA PHE A 134 17.53 -2.98 -12.52
C PHE A 134 17.54 -4.20 -13.44
N ARG A 135 18.24 -4.10 -14.56
CA ARG A 135 18.16 -5.10 -15.62
C ARG A 135 19.09 -6.30 -15.40
N ARG A 136 20.36 -6.12 -15.06
CA ARG A 136 21.31 -7.24 -14.94
C ARG A 136 22.42 -6.97 -13.94
N TYR A 137 22.63 -7.93 -13.04
CA TYR A 137 23.76 -7.97 -12.14
C TYR A 137 24.48 -9.32 -12.24
N SER A 138 25.77 -9.29 -12.53
CA SER A 138 26.71 -10.42 -12.51
C SER A 138 26.35 -11.61 -13.38
N ARG A 139 25.67 -11.31 -14.49
CA ARG A 139 25.27 -12.30 -15.48
C ARG A 139 26.52 -12.89 -16.16
N ASP A 140 26.54 -14.19 -16.42
CA ASP A 140 27.61 -14.85 -17.17
C ASP A 140 29.02 -14.67 -16.53
N SER A 141 29.08 -14.30 -15.24
CA SER A 141 30.34 -14.07 -14.51
C SER A 141 30.98 -15.37 -14.02
N ALA A 142 32.29 -15.38 -13.79
CA ALA A 142 33.05 -16.52 -13.29
C ALA A 142 33.81 -16.17 -12.01
N GLY A 143 33.47 -16.79 -10.88
CA GLY A 143 34.14 -16.60 -9.58
C GLY A 143 33.84 -15.25 -8.89
N HIS A 144 32.99 -14.41 -9.48
CA HIS A 144 32.67 -13.07 -9.01
C HIS A 144 31.82 -13.08 -7.74
N LYS A 145 32.00 -12.15 -6.81
CA LYS A 145 31.14 -12.01 -5.62
C LYS A 145 30.27 -10.78 -5.73
N ASP A 146 29.01 -10.90 -5.34
CA ASP A 146 28.04 -9.81 -5.47
C ASP A 146 27.36 -9.55 -4.14
N GLN A 147 27.29 -8.28 -3.75
CA GLN A 147 26.55 -7.86 -2.57
C GLN A 147 25.54 -6.77 -2.94
N PHE A 148 24.32 -6.89 -2.41
CA PHE A 148 23.25 -5.90 -2.56
C PHE A 148 22.54 -5.74 -1.22
N ALA A 149 22.77 -4.62 -0.52
CA ALA A 149 22.25 -4.43 0.83
C ALA A 149 20.79 -3.95 0.82
N ASN A 150 20.48 -2.84 0.15
CA ASN A 150 19.14 -2.25 0.15
C ASN A 150 18.75 -1.76 -1.24
N TYR A 151 17.63 -2.26 -1.76
CA TYR A 151 17.07 -1.75 -3.01
C TYR A 151 16.20 -0.52 -2.77
N ALA A 152 15.20 -0.61 -1.88
CA ALA A 152 14.55 0.57 -1.34
C ALA A 152 13.99 0.42 0.07
N SER A 153 13.82 1.55 0.75
CA SER A 153 13.23 1.60 2.09
C SER A 153 12.48 2.90 2.35
N GLU A 154 11.57 2.85 3.33
CA GLU A 154 10.90 4.03 3.92
C GLU A 154 10.16 4.90 2.89
N SER A 155 9.63 4.26 1.84
CA SER A 155 8.97 4.92 0.71
C SER A 155 7.46 4.68 0.74
N ASN A 156 6.67 5.53 0.09
CA ASN A 156 5.22 5.38 0.12
C ASN A 156 4.67 4.54 -1.04
N VAL A 157 4.85 4.97 -2.29
CA VAL A 157 4.37 4.24 -3.48
C VAL A 157 5.55 3.91 -4.36
N VAL A 158 5.81 2.62 -4.61
CA VAL A 158 6.96 2.21 -5.44
C VAL A 158 6.55 1.26 -6.56
N ASP A 159 7.21 1.36 -7.70
CA ASP A 159 7.13 0.44 -8.83
C ASP A 159 8.56 0.04 -9.22
N GLN A 160 8.96 -1.15 -8.80
CA GLN A 160 10.35 -1.55 -8.89
C GLN A 160 10.52 -2.92 -9.53
N ARG A 161 11.53 -3.04 -10.38
CA ARG A 161 11.80 -4.26 -11.13
C ARG A 161 13.27 -4.64 -11.02
N PHE A 162 13.55 -5.89 -10.69
CA PHE A 162 14.88 -6.48 -10.78
C PHE A 162 14.81 -7.68 -11.73
N ASN A 163 15.47 -7.60 -12.89
CA ASN A 163 15.29 -8.63 -13.90
C ASN A 163 16.22 -9.83 -13.63
N THR A 164 17.54 -9.67 -13.54
CA THR A 164 18.42 -10.84 -13.32
C THR A 164 19.56 -10.54 -12.37
N TYR A 165 19.74 -11.39 -11.35
CA TYR A 165 20.87 -11.39 -10.43
C TYR A 165 21.64 -12.70 -10.56
N GLY A 166 22.93 -12.66 -10.90
CA GLY A 166 23.81 -13.84 -10.94
C GLY A 166 23.42 -14.93 -11.96
N ALA A 167 22.60 -14.59 -12.97
CA ALA A 167 22.11 -15.57 -13.94
C ALA A 167 23.27 -16.11 -14.81
N ALA A 168 23.31 -17.43 -15.04
CA ALA A 168 24.36 -18.15 -15.77
C ALA A 168 25.79 -17.95 -15.22
N ALA A 169 25.93 -17.48 -13.99
CA ALA A 169 27.23 -17.28 -13.36
C ALA A 169 27.85 -18.62 -12.89
N THR A 170 29.16 -18.77 -13.04
CA THR A 170 29.92 -19.96 -12.62
C THR A 170 30.83 -19.65 -11.44
N GLY A 171 30.66 -20.31 -10.30
CA GLY A 171 31.42 -20.06 -9.08
C GLY A 171 31.09 -18.71 -8.44
N GLY A 172 31.80 -18.36 -7.37
CA GLY A 172 31.58 -17.11 -6.61
C GLY A 172 30.40 -17.19 -5.64
N SER A 173 29.87 -16.04 -5.24
CA SER A 173 28.75 -15.96 -4.28
C SER A 173 27.89 -14.71 -4.43
N GLY A 174 26.58 -14.82 -4.24
CA GLY A 174 25.65 -13.68 -4.26
C GLY A 174 24.91 -13.48 -2.95
N ASN A 175 24.83 -12.23 -2.48
CA ASN A 175 24.06 -11.85 -1.29
C ASN A 175 23.16 -10.64 -1.56
N PHE A 176 21.84 -10.84 -1.46
CA PHE A 176 20.85 -9.78 -1.50
C PHE A 176 20.16 -9.66 -0.15
N LYS A 177 20.35 -8.55 0.58
CA LYS A 177 19.78 -8.40 1.91
C LYS A 177 18.33 -7.95 1.83
N ASN A 178 18.06 -6.74 1.34
CA ASN A 178 16.73 -6.14 1.46
C ASN A 178 16.26 -5.59 0.11
N TYR A 179 15.15 -6.12 -0.41
CA TYR A 179 14.52 -5.53 -1.59
C TYR A 179 13.66 -4.33 -1.16
N ASN A 180 12.68 -4.51 -0.28
CA ASN A 180 11.89 -3.41 0.26
C ASN A 180 11.68 -3.54 1.78
N ARG A 181 11.88 -2.44 2.52
CA ARG A 181 11.61 -2.37 3.97
C ARG A 181 10.81 -1.12 4.31
N GLU A 182 9.73 -1.27 5.07
CA GLU A 182 8.88 -0.15 5.52
C GLU A 182 8.29 0.67 4.36
N VAL A 183 7.94 -0.02 3.27
CA VAL A 183 7.31 0.60 2.10
C VAL A 183 5.80 0.46 2.19
N ASN A 184 5.06 1.57 2.12
CA ASN A 184 3.61 1.55 2.38
C ASN A 184 2.82 0.79 1.32
N ASN A 185 3.06 1.01 0.01
CA ASN A 185 2.36 0.36 -1.10
C ASN A 185 3.33 -0.11 -2.22
N PRO A 186 4.06 -1.21 -2.00
CA PRO A 186 4.96 -1.80 -2.99
C PRO A 186 4.28 -2.56 -4.15
N ASN A 187 4.72 -2.26 -5.38
CA ASN A 187 4.57 -3.12 -6.57
C ASN A 187 5.95 -3.56 -7.04
N LEU A 188 6.25 -4.85 -6.91
CA LEU A 188 7.61 -5.35 -7.01
C LEU A 188 7.67 -6.54 -7.94
N LEU A 189 8.64 -6.54 -8.85
CA LEU A 189 8.89 -7.66 -9.74
C LEU A 189 10.35 -8.05 -9.68
N PHE A 190 10.63 -9.26 -9.19
CA PHE A 190 11.95 -9.87 -9.28
C PHE A 190 11.86 -11.06 -10.24
N THR A 191 12.52 -10.96 -11.39
CA THR A 191 12.37 -11.97 -12.44
C THR A 191 13.24 -13.19 -12.14
N SER A 192 14.56 -13.07 -12.06
CA SER A 192 15.41 -14.22 -11.74
C SER A 192 16.54 -13.93 -10.78
N TYR A 193 16.74 -14.85 -9.85
CA TYR A 193 17.86 -14.88 -8.94
C TYR A 193 18.63 -16.18 -9.14
N SER A 194 19.74 -16.10 -9.86
CA SER A 194 20.74 -17.16 -9.99
C SER A 194 20.30 -18.38 -10.80
N ASP A 195 19.37 -18.16 -11.72
CA ASP A 195 19.00 -19.15 -12.71
C ASP A 195 20.21 -19.52 -13.59
N ASP A 196 20.29 -20.79 -13.96
CA ASP A 196 21.35 -21.41 -14.77
C ASP A 196 22.77 -21.27 -14.17
N ALA A 197 22.89 -20.91 -12.88
CA ALA A 197 24.18 -20.74 -12.22
C ALA A 197 24.83 -22.08 -11.85
N ASN A 198 26.16 -22.15 -11.89
CA ASN A 198 26.93 -23.37 -11.64
C ASN A 198 27.96 -23.17 -10.52
N GLY A 199 27.85 -23.90 -9.42
CA GLY A 199 28.80 -23.88 -8.29
C GLY A 199 28.81 -22.56 -7.50
N ARG A 200 27.71 -21.81 -7.50
CA ARG A 200 27.62 -20.45 -6.92
C ARG A 200 26.69 -20.41 -5.71
N GLY A 201 27.22 -20.09 -4.52
CA GLY A 201 26.41 -20.00 -3.28
C GLY A 201 25.63 -18.70 -3.19
N GLN A 202 24.39 -18.75 -2.68
CA GLN A 202 23.42 -17.69 -2.88
C GLN A 202 22.52 -17.47 -1.66
N THR A 203 22.35 -16.21 -1.25
CA THR A 203 21.48 -15.85 -0.11
C THR A 203 20.62 -14.63 -0.42
N PHE A 204 19.31 -14.72 -0.16
CA PHE A 204 18.37 -13.60 -0.24
C PHE A 204 17.65 -13.44 1.10
N THR A 205 17.93 -12.36 1.83
CA THR A 205 17.45 -12.23 3.20
C THR A 205 15.98 -11.81 3.25
N GLN A 206 15.60 -10.76 2.51
CA GLN A 206 14.31 -10.12 2.72
C GLN A 206 13.76 -9.50 1.44
N TYR A 207 12.59 -9.98 1.01
CA TYR A 207 11.88 -9.40 -0.12
C TYR A 207 11.10 -8.15 0.28
N THR A 208 10.19 -8.30 1.24
CA THR A 208 9.38 -7.21 1.79
C THR A 208 9.24 -7.35 3.30
N GLU A 209 9.26 -6.21 4.00
CA GLU A 209 8.98 -6.11 5.43
C GLU A 209 8.15 -4.89 5.76
N ASN A 210 7.17 -5.05 6.66
CA ASN A 210 6.32 -4.00 7.21
C ASN A 210 5.57 -3.20 6.12
N ALA A 211 5.17 -3.88 5.04
CA ALA A 211 4.38 -3.27 3.98
C ALA A 211 2.90 -3.14 4.40
N ASN A 212 2.27 -1.99 4.14
CA ASN A 212 0.90 -1.75 4.60
C ASN A 212 -0.16 -2.21 3.58
N ALA A 213 0.11 -2.03 2.30
CA ALA A 213 -0.76 -2.37 1.19
C ALA A 213 0.06 -2.92 0.00
N GLY A 214 -0.59 -3.43 -1.05
CA GLY A 214 0.03 -3.69 -2.36
C GLY A 214 -0.14 -5.13 -2.83
N ASN A 215 -0.74 -5.31 -4.01
CA ASN A 215 -1.12 -6.62 -4.56
C ASN A 215 -0.20 -7.14 -5.68
N GLY A 216 0.81 -6.35 -6.07
CA GLY A 216 1.63 -6.61 -7.26
C GLY A 216 3.00 -7.22 -6.98
N GLN A 217 3.25 -7.76 -5.78
CA GLN A 217 4.57 -8.30 -5.43
C GLN A 217 4.80 -9.68 -6.04
N THR A 218 5.83 -9.83 -6.86
CA THR A 218 6.11 -11.10 -7.54
C THR A 218 7.60 -11.44 -7.62
N PHE A 219 7.93 -12.69 -7.29
CA PHE A 219 9.23 -13.29 -7.52
C PHE A 219 9.08 -14.48 -8.46
N THR A 220 9.68 -14.41 -9.64
CA THR A 220 9.44 -15.42 -10.67
C THR A 220 10.30 -16.66 -10.45
N SER A 221 11.62 -16.53 -10.37
CA SER A 221 12.50 -17.70 -10.24
C SER A 221 13.72 -17.49 -9.35
N TYR A 222 14.01 -18.50 -8.53
CA TYR A 222 15.20 -18.55 -7.70
C TYR A 222 15.95 -19.87 -7.96
N GLY A 223 17.16 -19.80 -8.49
CA GLY A 223 18.06 -20.94 -8.67
C GLY A 223 17.59 -21.97 -9.70
N LYS A 224 16.73 -21.58 -10.64
CA LYS A 224 16.20 -22.50 -11.65
C LYS A 224 17.33 -23.06 -12.52
N ASN A 225 17.33 -24.38 -12.78
CA ASN A 225 18.39 -25.10 -13.50
C ASN A 225 19.80 -24.94 -12.90
N GLY A 226 19.92 -24.46 -11.65
CA GLY A 226 21.22 -24.28 -11.01
C GLY A 226 21.93 -25.61 -10.73
N ASN A 227 23.25 -25.58 -10.55
CA ASN A 227 24.04 -26.77 -10.24
C ASN A 227 25.01 -26.53 -9.07
N GLY A 228 25.10 -27.47 -8.14
CA GLY A 228 26.14 -27.58 -7.11
C GLY A 228 25.87 -26.89 -5.78
N ALA A 229 25.80 -25.56 -5.74
CA ALA A 229 25.91 -24.78 -4.50
C ALA A 229 24.57 -24.57 -3.76
N PRO A 230 24.59 -24.30 -2.43
CA PRO A 230 23.38 -24.11 -1.64
C PRO A 230 22.70 -22.76 -1.90
N ASN A 231 21.36 -22.80 -1.85
CA ASN A 231 20.48 -21.63 -1.94
C ASN A 231 19.78 -21.36 -0.60
N GLU A 232 19.68 -20.07 -0.23
CA GLU A 232 19.00 -19.65 1.00
C GLU A 232 18.11 -18.43 0.77
N PHE A 233 16.87 -18.51 1.27
CA PHE A 233 15.91 -17.40 1.29
C PHE A 233 15.29 -17.25 2.68
N SER A 234 15.46 -16.09 3.32
CA SER A 234 15.07 -15.94 4.73
C SER A 234 13.63 -15.46 4.91
N SER A 235 13.18 -14.42 4.20
CA SER A 235 11.86 -13.84 4.47
C SER A 235 11.19 -13.14 3.28
N TYR A 236 9.91 -13.43 3.10
CA TYR A 236 9.03 -12.77 2.14
C TYR A 236 7.80 -12.21 2.87
N GLY A 237 7.53 -10.91 2.77
CA GLY A 237 6.29 -10.29 3.26
C GLY A 237 6.11 -10.31 4.78
N LYS A 238 7.18 -10.17 5.56
CA LYS A 238 7.08 -10.17 7.04
C LYS A 238 6.42 -8.89 7.55
N GLY A 239 5.53 -8.99 8.54
CA GLY A 239 4.92 -7.79 9.15
C GLY A 239 3.92 -7.07 8.25
N ALA A 240 3.47 -7.70 7.16
CA ALA A 240 2.66 -7.03 6.15
C ALA A 240 1.19 -6.92 6.58
N ASN A 241 0.53 -5.82 6.23
CA ASN A 241 -0.88 -5.61 6.54
C ASN A 241 -1.80 -6.17 5.44
N VAL A 242 -2.08 -5.45 4.34
CA VAL A 242 -2.95 -5.94 3.24
C VAL A 242 -2.14 -6.11 1.96
N VAL A 243 -1.42 -7.22 1.84
CA VAL A 243 -0.46 -7.43 0.74
C VAL A 243 -0.79 -8.70 -0.03
N GLY A 244 -0.87 -8.55 -1.36
CA GLY A 244 -0.91 -9.65 -2.31
C GLY A 244 0.49 -9.97 -2.85
N SER A 245 0.83 -11.26 -2.85
CA SER A 245 2.15 -11.71 -3.30
C SER A 245 2.14 -13.03 -4.08
N GLY A 246 3.15 -13.18 -4.94
CA GLY A 246 3.35 -14.36 -5.77
C GLY A 246 4.80 -14.81 -5.85
N PHE A 247 5.03 -16.13 -5.72
CA PHE A 247 6.33 -16.76 -5.94
C PHE A 247 6.17 -17.94 -6.88
N SER A 248 6.84 -17.93 -8.04
CA SER A 248 6.59 -18.96 -9.06
C SER A 248 7.47 -20.20 -8.91
N ASN A 249 8.78 -20.09 -8.76
CA ASN A 249 9.61 -21.28 -8.56
C ASN A 249 10.87 -21.03 -7.75
N TYR A 250 11.19 -21.99 -6.89
CA TYR A 250 12.44 -22.07 -6.13
C TYR A 250 13.11 -23.41 -6.43
N GLY A 251 14.35 -23.41 -6.93
CA GLY A 251 15.12 -24.63 -7.20
C GLY A 251 14.53 -25.55 -8.28
N GLU A 252 13.71 -25.02 -9.20
CA GLU A 252 13.11 -25.84 -10.28
C GLU A 252 14.21 -26.43 -11.17
N LEU A 253 14.20 -27.76 -11.36
CA LEU A 253 15.20 -28.53 -12.13
C LEU A 253 16.66 -28.33 -11.66
N ALA A 254 16.86 -27.82 -10.44
CA ALA A 254 18.18 -27.56 -9.90
C ALA A 254 18.86 -28.86 -9.43
N ASN A 255 20.16 -28.96 -9.64
CA ASN A 255 21.03 -30.03 -9.17
C ASN A 255 21.87 -29.51 -7.99
N GLY A 256 21.22 -29.15 -6.88
CA GLY A 256 21.85 -28.41 -5.77
C GLY A 256 22.44 -29.29 -4.66
N ALA A 257 23.15 -28.66 -3.71
CA ALA A 257 23.53 -29.28 -2.45
C ALA A 257 22.37 -29.19 -1.44
N ASN A 258 22.13 -28.01 -0.85
CA ASN A 258 21.08 -27.81 0.15
C ASN A 258 20.33 -26.50 -0.10
N ASP A 259 19.01 -26.58 -0.17
CA ASP A 259 18.13 -25.49 -0.52
C ASP A 259 17.18 -25.18 0.64
N THR A 260 17.07 -23.89 1.00
CA THR A 260 16.40 -23.47 2.24
C THR A 260 15.52 -22.23 2.05
N PHE A 261 14.25 -22.32 2.40
CA PHE A 261 13.32 -21.19 2.50
C PHE A 261 12.76 -21.08 3.92
N THR A 262 12.95 -19.93 4.58
CA THR A 262 12.66 -19.83 6.01
C THR A 262 11.25 -19.33 6.30
N SER A 263 10.79 -18.23 5.69
CA SER A 263 9.47 -17.67 6.01
C SER A 263 8.78 -16.97 4.83
N TYR A 264 7.50 -17.27 4.65
CA TYR A 264 6.62 -16.59 3.68
C TYR A 264 5.37 -16.07 4.39
N GLY A 265 5.14 -14.76 4.39
CA GLY A 265 3.98 -14.12 5.00
C GLY A 265 3.92 -14.30 6.52
N PHE A 266 5.04 -14.12 7.22
CA PHE A 266 5.11 -14.23 8.69
C PHE A 266 4.57 -12.96 9.37
N ASP A 267 3.85 -13.09 10.48
CA ASP A 267 3.35 -11.95 11.27
C ASP A 267 2.60 -10.94 10.38
N SER A 268 1.66 -11.41 9.56
CA SER A 268 0.91 -10.58 8.62
C SER A 268 -0.58 -10.50 8.97
N ASN A 269 -1.25 -9.41 8.62
CA ASN A 269 -2.66 -9.21 8.96
C ASN A 269 -3.61 -9.88 7.95
N VAL A 270 -3.66 -9.35 6.72
CA VAL A 270 -4.50 -9.81 5.62
C VAL A 270 -3.66 -10.15 4.39
N PRO A 271 -2.80 -11.18 4.46
CA PRO A 271 -1.99 -11.52 3.30
C PRO A 271 -2.80 -12.34 2.28
N LEU A 272 -2.52 -12.10 1.00
CA LEU A 272 -3.05 -12.83 -0.15
C LEU A 272 -1.86 -13.48 -0.88
N ASN A 273 -1.40 -14.64 -0.43
CA ASN A 273 -0.15 -15.23 -0.91
C ASN A 273 -0.37 -16.37 -1.90
N THR A 274 0.46 -16.41 -2.94
CA THR A 274 0.49 -17.52 -3.91
C THR A 274 1.91 -18.04 -4.08
N PHE A 275 2.12 -19.32 -3.82
CA PHE A 275 3.40 -20.00 -4.03
C PHE A 275 3.18 -21.17 -4.98
N LYS A 276 3.82 -21.16 -6.16
CA LYS A 276 3.58 -22.20 -7.17
C LYS A 276 4.46 -23.43 -6.93
N GLY A 277 5.79 -23.35 -7.02
CA GLY A 277 6.64 -24.55 -6.95
C GLY A 277 7.91 -24.38 -6.10
N TYR A 278 8.28 -25.41 -5.34
CA TYR A 278 9.53 -25.47 -4.58
C TYR A 278 10.23 -26.82 -4.82
N GLY A 279 11.44 -26.82 -5.38
CA GLY A 279 12.24 -28.02 -5.64
C GLY A 279 11.67 -28.94 -6.73
N ASP A 280 10.79 -28.43 -7.60
CA ASP A 280 10.12 -29.24 -8.61
C ASP A 280 11.10 -29.73 -9.68
N GLY A 281 11.17 -31.05 -9.88
CA GLY A 281 12.12 -31.70 -10.79
C GLY A 281 13.59 -31.60 -10.35
N GLY A 282 13.86 -31.06 -9.17
CA GLY A 282 15.21 -30.89 -8.63
C GLY A 282 15.81 -32.17 -8.08
N ASN A 283 17.13 -32.14 -7.88
CA ASN A 283 17.96 -33.24 -7.38
C ASN A 283 18.90 -32.76 -6.28
N ALA A 284 18.37 -32.03 -5.29
CA ALA A 284 19.13 -31.50 -4.18
C ALA A 284 19.41 -32.56 -3.09
N ALA A 285 20.49 -32.41 -2.30
CA ALA A 285 20.68 -33.29 -1.15
C ALA A 285 19.61 -33.03 -0.07
N VAL A 286 19.28 -31.77 0.22
CA VAL A 286 18.22 -31.41 1.16
C VAL A 286 17.41 -30.22 0.65
N GLU A 287 16.09 -30.39 0.62
CA GLU A 287 15.10 -29.34 0.41
C GLU A 287 14.43 -28.99 1.74
N LYS A 288 14.34 -27.71 2.13
CA LYS A 288 13.76 -27.31 3.41
C LYS A 288 12.95 -26.02 3.31
N PHE A 289 11.64 -26.13 3.58
CA PHE A 289 10.74 -25.00 3.75
C PHE A 289 10.26 -24.91 5.19
N SER A 290 10.57 -23.81 5.88
CA SER A 290 10.37 -23.73 7.33
C SER A 290 9.01 -23.20 7.74
N SER A 291 8.47 -22.18 7.08
CA SER A 291 7.22 -21.57 7.52
C SER A 291 6.48 -20.85 6.41
N TYR A 292 5.19 -21.13 6.28
CA TYR A 292 4.25 -20.44 5.41
C TYR A 292 3.07 -19.93 6.24
N ARG A 293 2.82 -18.61 6.22
CA ARG A 293 1.68 -17.95 6.87
C ARG A 293 1.56 -18.24 8.38
N ASP A 294 2.68 -18.14 9.09
CA ASP A 294 2.74 -18.35 10.53
C ASP A 294 2.55 -17.03 11.30
N GLN A 295 1.91 -17.11 12.47
CA GLN A 295 1.57 -15.95 13.32
C GLN A 295 0.80 -14.85 12.58
N SER A 296 0.01 -15.21 11.57
CA SER A 296 -0.76 -14.25 10.77
C SER A 296 -2.24 -14.26 11.15
N ASN A 297 -2.98 -13.21 10.79
CA ASN A 297 -4.41 -13.06 11.12
C ASN A 297 -5.34 -13.81 10.13
N VAL A 298 -6.03 -13.14 9.20
CA VAL A 298 -6.99 -13.77 8.23
C VAL A 298 -6.56 -13.47 6.80
N GLY A 299 -6.53 -14.44 5.89
CA GLY A 299 -6.21 -14.18 4.49
C GLY A 299 -6.47 -15.39 3.59
N ASP A 300 -6.12 -15.23 2.32
CA ASP A 300 -6.40 -16.20 1.26
C ASP A 300 -5.08 -16.62 0.60
N ASP A 301 -4.70 -17.89 0.78
CA ASP A 301 -3.36 -18.32 0.42
C ASP A 301 -3.35 -19.66 -0.28
N SER A 302 -2.42 -19.80 -1.23
CA SER A 302 -2.26 -21.04 -1.96
C SER A 302 -0.80 -21.44 -2.12
N PHE A 303 -0.54 -22.73 -1.90
CA PHE A 303 0.74 -23.38 -2.17
C PHE A 303 0.49 -24.55 -3.13
N GLN A 304 1.06 -24.54 -4.33
CA GLN A 304 0.68 -25.48 -5.38
C GLN A 304 1.50 -26.78 -5.35
N SER A 305 2.82 -26.71 -5.36
CA SER A 305 3.70 -27.89 -5.39
C SER A 305 4.96 -27.71 -4.54
N TYR A 306 5.29 -28.77 -3.83
CA TYR A 306 6.54 -28.93 -3.12
C TYR A 306 7.18 -30.27 -3.51
N ALA A 307 8.42 -30.23 -4.00
CA ALA A 307 9.23 -31.36 -4.43
C ALA A 307 8.52 -32.28 -5.44
N LYS A 308 7.75 -31.71 -6.38
CA LYS A 308 7.06 -32.50 -7.41
C LYS A 308 8.08 -33.08 -8.38
N ASN A 309 8.00 -34.38 -8.66
CA ASN A 309 8.93 -35.11 -9.53
C ASN A 309 10.41 -34.95 -9.12
N SER A 310 10.68 -34.65 -7.85
CA SER A 310 12.03 -34.46 -7.34
C SER A 310 12.72 -35.81 -7.08
N ASN A 311 14.05 -35.81 -7.16
CA ASN A 311 14.91 -36.92 -6.76
C ASN A 311 15.77 -36.56 -5.54
N SER A 312 15.41 -35.49 -4.81
CA SER A 312 16.18 -34.99 -3.68
C SER A 312 16.29 -36.02 -2.55
N ALA A 313 17.43 -36.13 -1.88
CA ALA A 313 17.62 -37.18 -0.86
C ALA A 313 16.69 -37.00 0.36
N LYS A 314 16.45 -35.74 0.76
CA LYS A 314 15.54 -35.39 1.85
C LYS A 314 14.75 -34.12 1.55
N VAL A 315 13.45 -34.13 1.85
CA VAL A 315 12.59 -32.95 1.70
C VAL A 315 11.82 -32.69 3.00
N ASN A 316 11.88 -31.46 3.51
CA ASN A 316 11.35 -31.08 4.83
C ASN A 316 10.44 -29.85 4.74
N PHE A 317 9.17 -30.02 5.13
CA PHE A 317 8.22 -28.92 5.28
C PHE A 317 7.81 -28.81 6.75
N ASN A 318 8.23 -27.74 7.44
CA ASN A 318 8.03 -27.65 8.89
C ASN A 318 6.64 -27.09 9.27
N ASN A 319 6.17 -26.01 8.67
CA ASN A 319 4.95 -25.34 9.12
C ASN A 319 4.15 -24.69 7.99
N TYR A 320 2.86 -25.00 7.91
CA TYR A 320 1.89 -24.37 7.01
C TYR A 320 0.65 -23.87 7.76
N GLY A 321 0.37 -22.57 7.71
CA GLY A 321 -0.93 -21.99 8.09
C GLY A 321 -1.26 -22.04 9.60
N GLN A 322 -0.29 -21.84 10.49
CA GLN A 322 -0.55 -21.65 11.92
C GLN A 322 -0.92 -20.18 12.21
N SER A 323 -2.09 -19.77 11.72
CA SER A 323 -2.63 -18.41 11.89
C SER A 323 -3.57 -18.30 13.09
N PHE A 324 -3.75 -17.07 13.59
CA PHE A 324 -4.61 -16.77 14.75
C PHE A 324 -6.09 -16.98 14.45
N ASN A 325 -6.53 -16.63 13.24
CA ASN A 325 -7.91 -16.76 12.78
C ASN A 325 -7.96 -17.63 11.51
N GLU A 326 -9.11 -18.26 11.27
CA GLU A 326 -9.31 -19.14 10.12
C GLU A 326 -9.38 -18.31 8.82
N GLY A 327 -8.46 -18.59 7.88
CA GLY A 327 -8.45 -18.08 6.50
C GLY A 327 -8.76 -19.19 5.47
N THR A 328 -8.59 -18.89 4.18
CA THR A 328 -8.68 -19.89 3.10
C THR A 328 -7.29 -20.36 2.70
N ASP A 329 -6.83 -21.45 3.31
CA ASP A 329 -5.51 -22.02 3.02
C ASP A 329 -5.60 -23.23 2.08
N LYS A 330 -4.99 -23.15 0.89
CA LYS A 330 -4.98 -24.23 -0.10
C LYS A 330 -3.57 -24.76 -0.35
N PHE A 331 -3.28 -25.99 0.12
CA PHE A 331 -2.05 -26.70 -0.18
C PHE A 331 -2.29 -27.84 -1.17
N THR A 332 -1.92 -27.69 -2.44
CA THR A 332 -2.37 -28.61 -3.51
C THR A 332 -1.57 -29.93 -3.55
N GLY A 333 -0.23 -29.88 -3.58
CA GLY A 333 0.57 -31.06 -3.85
C GLY A 333 1.93 -31.12 -3.14
N TYR A 334 2.28 -32.32 -2.66
CA TYR A 334 3.51 -32.57 -1.89
C TYR A 334 4.21 -33.88 -2.28
N GLY A 335 5.41 -33.78 -2.86
CA GLY A 335 6.22 -34.94 -3.27
C GLY A 335 5.62 -35.77 -4.41
N GLN A 336 4.62 -35.25 -5.12
CA GLN A 336 3.94 -35.99 -6.20
C GLN A 336 4.95 -36.45 -7.26
N GLY A 337 5.02 -37.76 -7.52
CA GLY A 337 5.91 -38.33 -8.54
C GLY A 337 7.39 -38.42 -8.16
N ALA A 338 7.75 -38.08 -6.92
CA ALA A 338 9.13 -38.11 -6.46
C ALA A 338 9.61 -39.53 -6.11
N THR A 339 10.91 -39.81 -6.29
CA THR A 339 11.49 -41.15 -6.13
C THR A 339 12.64 -41.17 -5.11
N GLY A 340 12.69 -42.19 -4.25
CA GLY A 340 13.86 -42.45 -3.38
C GLY A 340 14.04 -41.55 -2.14
N GLN A 341 13.10 -40.65 -1.85
CA GLN A 341 13.29 -39.58 -0.86
C GLN A 341 12.60 -39.83 0.50
N THR A 342 13.20 -39.32 1.58
CA THR A 342 12.51 -39.18 2.88
C THR A 342 11.76 -37.86 2.92
N VAL A 343 10.47 -37.94 3.16
CA VAL A 343 9.55 -36.81 3.04
C VAL A 343 8.96 -36.51 4.42
N ASP A 344 9.43 -35.42 5.04
CA ASP A 344 9.01 -35.02 6.38
C ASP A 344 8.10 -33.78 6.33
N PHE A 345 6.82 -33.93 6.69
CA PHE A 345 5.87 -32.82 6.83
C PHE A 345 5.41 -32.72 8.29
N LYS A 346 5.76 -31.63 8.98
CA LYS A 346 5.56 -31.59 10.45
C LYS A 346 4.18 -31.10 10.89
N ILE A 347 3.73 -29.93 10.43
CA ILE A 347 2.52 -29.26 10.94
C ILE A 347 1.77 -28.53 9.82
N TYR A 348 0.43 -28.64 9.81
CA TYR A 348 -0.46 -27.85 8.95
C TYR A 348 -1.71 -27.35 9.70
N GLY A 349 -2.30 -26.25 9.19
CA GLY A 349 -3.48 -25.56 9.74
C GLY A 349 -4.84 -26.27 9.52
N LYS A 350 -5.89 -25.70 10.11
CA LYS A 350 -7.28 -26.16 10.03
C LYS A 350 -7.90 -25.63 8.72
N ASN A 351 -8.29 -26.51 7.80
CA ASN A 351 -8.82 -26.26 6.43
C ASN A 351 -7.86 -26.41 5.24
N THR A 352 -6.70 -27.06 5.41
CA THR A 352 -5.84 -27.38 4.27
C THR A 352 -6.40 -28.52 3.41
N THR A 353 -6.32 -28.37 2.08
CA THR A 353 -6.84 -29.34 1.11
C THR A 353 -5.73 -30.01 0.29
N PHE A 354 -5.16 -31.10 0.78
CA PHE A 354 -4.19 -31.89 0.00
C PHE A 354 -4.88 -32.67 -1.12
N LYS A 355 -4.49 -32.42 -2.37
CA LYS A 355 -5.01 -33.17 -3.53
C LYS A 355 -4.05 -34.27 -3.98
N ASP A 356 -2.77 -33.97 -4.04
CA ASP A 356 -1.75 -34.86 -4.59
C ASP A 356 -0.58 -35.06 -3.59
N TYR A 357 -0.21 -36.31 -3.28
CA TYR A 357 0.89 -36.57 -2.35
C TYR A 357 1.70 -37.82 -2.70
N ALA A 358 2.96 -37.86 -2.25
CA ALA A 358 3.80 -39.06 -2.34
C ALA A 358 3.19 -40.24 -1.57
N LYS A 359 3.04 -41.39 -2.22
CA LYS A 359 2.40 -42.58 -1.61
C LYS A 359 3.35 -43.43 -0.74
N LYS A 360 4.66 -43.14 -0.77
CA LYS A 360 5.71 -43.88 -0.05
C LYS A 360 6.72 -42.88 0.52
N GLY A 361 7.27 -43.18 1.69
CA GLY A 361 8.33 -42.36 2.31
C GLY A 361 7.87 -41.06 2.99
N VAL A 362 6.55 -40.87 3.20
CA VAL A 362 5.99 -39.67 3.84
C VAL A 362 5.70 -39.92 5.31
N THR A 363 6.19 -39.02 6.17
CA THR A 363 5.82 -38.97 7.59
C THR A 363 5.09 -37.65 7.90
N PHE A 364 3.95 -37.76 8.58
CA PHE A 364 3.22 -36.62 9.14
C PHE A 364 3.39 -36.64 10.66
N SER A 365 4.06 -35.63 11.22
CA SER A 365 4.36 -35.63 12.66
C SER A 365 3.17 -35.21 13.52
N ARG A 366 2.37 -34.23 13.08
CA ARG A 366 1.27 -33.68 13.88
C ARG A 366 0.19 -33.03 13.03
N TYR A 367 -1.07 -33.28 13.40
CA TYR A 367 -2.24 -32.56 12.92
C TYR A 367 -2.88 -31.80 14.10
N ASN A 368 -3.07 -30.49 13.96
CA ASN A 368 -3.72 -29.68 15.00
C ASN A 368 -5.24 -29.66 14.78
N VAL A 369 -5.95 -30.63 15.37
CA VAL A 369 -7.42 -30.59 15.52
C VAL A 369 -7.75 -29.98 16.87
N THR A 370 -8.13 -28.71 16.91
CA THR A 370 -8.97 -28.22 17.99
C THR A 370 -10.43 -28.33 17.53
N SER A 371 -11.09 -29.37 18.03
CA SER A 371 -12.51 -29.65 17.82
C SER A 371 -13.37 -28.48 18.30
N ALA A 372 -14.36 -28.10 17.49
CA ALA A 372 -15.36 -27.11 17.85
C ALA A 372 -16.15 -27.59 19.08
N GLY A 373 -16.12 -26.79 20.14
CA GLY A 373 -16.87 -27.05 21.36
C GLY A 373 -16.27 -26.23 22.49
N THR A 374 -16.96 -25.15 22.85
CA THR A 374 -16.54 -24.06 23.75
C THR A 374 -15.40 -23.21 23.23
N SER A 375 -15.69 -21.93 23.01
CA SER A 375 -14.72 -20.84 23.04
C SER A 375 -14.02 -20.83 24.39
N GLN A 376 -13.07 -21.74 24.61
CA GLN A 376 -11.93 -21.39 25.43
C GLN A 376 -11.18 -20.36 24.62
N VAL A 377 -11.49 -19.11 24.94
CA VAL A 377 -10.54 -18.02 24.89
C VAL A 377 -9.24 -18.62 25.40
N MET A 378 -8.36 -19.03 24.48
CA MET A 378 -6.95 -18.95 24.76
C MET A 378 -6.82 -17.53 25.22
N THR A 379 -6.57 -17.34 26.51
CA THR A 379 -6.15 -16.06 27.07
C THR A 379 -4.82 -15.76 26.39
N ALA A 380 -4.89 -15.34 25.13
CA ALA A 380 -3.97 -14.41 24.56
C ALA A 380 -4.00 -13.29 25.58
N SER A 381 -2.91 -13.18 26.34
CA SER A 381 -2.59 -12.01 27.12
C SER A 381 -3.12 -10.81 26.34
N GLY A 382 -3.99 -9.98 26.93
CA GLY A 382 -4.75 -8.91 26.24
C GLY A 382 -3.92 -7.87 25.48
N ASN A 383 -2.60 -8.09 25.40
CA ASN A 383 -1.61 -7.33 24.67
C ASN A 383 -1.45 -7.74 23.19
N VAL A 384 -1.87 -8.94 22.74
CA VAL A 384 -1.51 -9.41 21.38
C VAL A 384 -2.52 -9.01 20.29
N VAL A 385 -3.83 -8.99 20.61
CA VAL A 385 -4.88 -8.60 19.64
C VAL A 385 -4.87 -7.09 19.35
N ASN A 386 -4.43 -6.29 20.33
CA ASN A 386 -4.21 -4.84 20.19
C ASN A 386 -3.05 -4.45 19.26
N ARG A 387 -2.33 -5.42 18.67
CA ARG A 387 -1.13 -5.15 17.86
C ARG A 387 -1.44 -4.87 16.38
N TRP A 388 -2.59 -5.33 15.85
CA TRP A 388 -2.95 -5.20 14.42
C TRP A 388 -3.75 -3.94 14.07
N VAL A 389 -4.34 -3.28 15.08
CA VAL A 389 -5.05 -2.01 14.90
C VAL A 389 -4.38 -0.98 15.78
N GLU A 390 -3.90 0.10 15.15
CA GLU A 390 -3.21 1.17 15.86
C GLU A 390 -4.08 1.72 17.02
N PRO A 391 -3.52 1.86 18.23
CA PRO A 391 -4.24 2.43 19.36
C PRO A 391 -4.86 3.80 19.03
N GLY A 392 -6.12 3.99 19.40
CA GLY A 392 -6.84 5.25 19.14
C GLY A 392 -7.44 5.37 17.74
N LYS A 393 -7.14 4.45 16.81
CA LYS A 393 -7.73 4.45 15.45
C LYS A 393 -9.25 4.43 15.47
N PHE A 394 -9.82 3.67 16.41
CA PHE A 394 -11.23 3.67 16.74
C PHE A 394 -11.41 3.85 18.24
N PHE A 395 -12.47 4.53 18.65
CA PHE A 395 -12.81 4.75 20.05
C PHE A 395 -14.32 4.83 20.27
N ARG A 396 -14.74 4.81 21.54
CA ARG A 396 -16.15 4.89 21.94
C ARG A 396 -16.54 6.33 22.18
N GLU A 397 -17.80 6.69 21.90
CA GLU A 397 -18.29 8.08 21.97
C GLU A 397 -18.08 8.68 23.37
N LYS A 398 -18.23 7.86 24.42
CA LYS A 398 -17.99 8.24 25.83
C LYS A 398 -16.59 8.80 26.11
N MET A 399 -15.62 8.56 25.23
CA MET A 399 -14.25 9.06 25.36
C MET A 399 -14.12 10.54 24.96
N LEU A 400 -15.06 11.08 24.15
CA LEU A 400 -15.15 12.51 23.80
C LEU A 400 -15.74 13.33 24.95
N LYS A 401 -15.10 13.23 26.11
CA LYS A 401 -15.45 13.96 27.33
C LYS A 401 -14.24 14.75 27.79
N ARG A 402 -14.47 16.03 28.13
CA ARG A 402 -13.44 16.91 28.67
C ARG A 402 -12.69 16.25 29.82
N GLY A 403 -11.36 16.25 29.73
CA GLY A 403 -10.46 15.66 30.72
C GLY A 403 -10.02 14.23 30.42
N THR A 404 -10.68 13.52 29.50
CA THR A 404 -10.27 12.17 29.09
C THR A 404 -8.90 12.20 28.45
N VAL A 405 -8.02 11.27 28.83
CA VAL A 405 -6.75 11.00 28.16
C VAL A 405 -6.89 9.75 27.31
N MET A 406 -6.49 9.81 26.05
CA MET A 406 -6.60 8.69 25.12
C MET A 406 -5.47 8.71 24.08
N PRO A 407 -5.07 7.55 23.53
CA PRO A 407 -4.13 7.51 22.42
C PRO A 407 -4.77 8.11 21.15
N MET A 408 -3.98 8.83 20.37
CA MET A 408 -4.33 9.31 19.04
C MET A 408 -3.55 8.51 17.99
N PRO A 409 -4.22 8.01 16.93
CA PRO A 409 -3.55 7.24 15.88
C PRO A 409 -2.64 8.13 15.03
N ASP A 410 -1.94 7.54 14.06
CA ASP A 410 -1.24 8.26 13.01
C ASP A 410 -2.26 8.92 12.08
N ILE A 411 -2.61 10.18 12.35
CA ILE A 411 -3.55 10.94 11.53
C ILE A 411 -2.88 11.66 10.36
N LYS A 412 -1.56 11.46 10.15
CA LYS A 412 -0.82 12.10 9.07
C LYS A 412 -1.15 11.44 7.74
N ASP A 413 -1.45 12.24 6.72
CA ASP A 413 -1.60 11.74 5.36
C ASP A 413 -0.21 11.41 4.81
N LYS A 414 -0.06 10.19 4.31
CA LYS A 414 1.17 9.71 3.67
C LYS A 414 1.08 9.74 2.16
N MET A 415 -0.10 9.93 1.59
CA MET A 415 -0.27 9.95 0.13
C MET A 415 0.48 11.13 -0.50
N PRO A 416 0.94 11.01 -1.76
CA PRO A 416 1.52 12.14 -2.48
C PRO A 416 0.56 13.32 -2.51
N GLU A 417 1.09 14.54 -2.47
CA GLU A 417 0.25 15.72 -2.68
C GLU A 417 -0.29 15.74 -4.12
N ARG A 418 -1.57 16.10 -4.23
CA ARG A 418 -2.29 16.25 -5.50
C ARG A 418 -3.27 17.40 -5.37
N SER A 419 -3.66 17.98 -6.50
CA SER A 419 -4.75 18.95 -6.56
C SER A 419 -5.95 18.43 -7.35
N PHE A 420 -7.13 18.95 -7.05
CA PHE A 420 -8.31 18.73 -7.87
C PHE A 420 -8.07 19.23 -9.28
N LEU A 421 -8.67 18.58 -10.26
CA LEU A 421 -8.76 19.15 -11.59
C LEU A 421 -9.91 20.16 -11.65
N PRO A 422 -9.77 21.24 -12.44
CA PRO A 422 -10.92 22.08 -12.77
C PRO A 422 -12.00 21.22 -13.41
N ARG A 423 -13.27 21.45 -13.06
CA ARG A 423 -14.40 20.70 -13.64
C ARG A 423 -14.41 20.69 -15.17
N THR A 424 -13.92 21.77 -15.80
CA THR A 424 -13.79 21.90 -17.26
C THR A 424 -12.79 20.95 -17.90
N ILE A 425 -11.91 20.34 -17.11
CA ILE A 425 -10.94 19.31 -17.53
C ILE A 425 -11.44 17.94 -17.06
N SER A 426 -11.78 17.79 -15.77
CA SER A 426 -12.16 16.49 -15.20
C SER A 426 -13.36 15.85 -15.90
N SER A 427 -14.36 16.65 -16.30
CA SER A 427 -15.56 16.18 -17.01
C SER A 427 -15.28 15.62 -18.41
N LYS A 428 -14.10 15.86 -18.97
CA LYS A 428 -13.66 15.37 -20.28
C LYS A 428 -12.76 14.14 -20.20
N LEU A 429 -12.36 13.76 -18.99
CA LEU A 429 -11.58 12.54 -18.78
C LEU A 429 -12.53 11.36 -18.58
N PRO A 430 -12.23 10.18 -19.15
CA PRO A 430 -12.94 8.96 -18.80
C PRO A 430 -12.79 8.66 -17.31
N PHE A 431 -13.85 8.17 -16.67
CA PHE A 431 -13.82 7.77 -15.27
C PHE A 431 -14.59 6.46 -15.08
N SER A 432 -14.01 5.36 -15.55
CA SER A 432 -14.53 4.01 -15.37
C SER A 432 -13.42 2.97 -15.50
N SER A 433 -13.50 1.88 -14.75
CA SER A 433 -12.58 0.74 -14.87
C SER A 433 -12.64 0.11 -16.27
N SER A 434 -13.80 0.15 -16.93
CA SER A 434 -13.98 -0.31 -18.32
C SER A 434 -13.20 0.51 -19.36
N LYS A 435 -12.76 1.72 -18.99
CA LYS A 435 -12.00 2.64 -19.83
C LYS A 435 -10.54 2.76 -19.38
N ILE A 436 -10.03 1.79 -18.62
CA ILE A 436 -8.67 1.84 -18.10
C ILE A 436 -7.61 1.95 -19.21
N ALA A 437 -7.81 1.35 -20.38
CA ALA A 437 -6.85 1.45 -21.48
C ALA A 437 -6.65 2.89 -21.97
N GLU A 438 -7.72 3.67 -22.06
CA GLU A 438 -7.68 5.09 -22.45
C GLU A 438 -7.01 5.93 -21.35
N LEU A 439 -7.36 5.66 -20.10
CA LEU A 439 -6.75 6.30 -18.95
C LEU A 439 -5.24 6.04 -18.87
N LYS A 440 -4.79 4.82 -19.16
CA LYS A 440 -3.37 4.46 -19.21
C LYS A 440 -2.62 5.24 -20.30
N GLN A 441 -3.25 5.44 -21.46
CA GLN A 441 -2.69 6.28 -22.51
C GLN A 441 -2.59 7.75 -22.08
N ILE A 442 -3.61 8.29 -21.39
CA ILE A 442 -3.60 9.68 -20.92
C ILE A 442 -2.50 9.93 -19.89
N PHE A 443 -2.31 9.01 -18.93
CA PHE A 443 -1.38 9.17 -17.81
C PHE A 443 -0.05 8.42 -17.98
N HIS A 444 0.24 7.89 -19.18
CA HIS A 444 1.43 7.09 -19.47
C HIS A 444 1.63 5.92 -18.49
N ALA A 445 0.54 5.29 -18.05
CA ALA A 445 0.61 4.18 -17.11
C ALA A 445 0.94 2.87 -17.83
N GLY A 446 2.11 2.30 -17.52
CA GLY A 446 2.55 1.02 -18.07
C GLY A 446 1.70 -0.16 -17.60
N ASP A 447 1.76 -1.26 -18.36
CA ASP A 447 1.07 -2.51 -18.01
C ASP A 447 1.60 -3.11 -16.70
N ASN A 448 0.67 -3.49 -15.81
CA ASN A 448 0.92 -4.01 -14.47
C ASN A 448 1.79 -3.06 -13.61
N SER A 449 1.68 -1.75 -13.84
CA SER A 449 2.36 -0.74 -13.04
C SER A 449 1.61 -0.43 -11.74
N SER A 450 2.28 0.23 -10.79
CA SER A 450 1.66 0.78 -9.59
C SER A 450 0.61 1.82 -9.96
N LEU A 451 0.90 2.64 -10.97
CA LEU A 451 0.00 3.66 -11.49
C LEU A 451 -1.28 3.02 -12.05
N GLU A 452 -1.18 1.96 -12.86
CA GLU A 452 -2.35 1.22 -13.36
C GLU A 452 -3.16 0.60 -12.21
N SER A 453 -2.50 -0.12 -11.30
CA SER A 453 -3.16 -0.84 -10.21
C SER A 453 -3.92 0.13 -9.30
N MET A 454 -3.26 1.22 -8.91
CA MET A 454 -3.86 2.32 -8.16
C MET A 454 -5.06 2.94 -8.86
N MET A 455 -4.97 3.20 -10.16
CA MET A 455 -6.08 3.75 -10.94
C MET A 455 -7.26 2.78 -10.96
N LEU A 456 -7.00 1.50 -11.21
CA LEU A 456 -8.03 0.46 -11.20
C LEU A 456 -8.70 0.30 -9.83
N ASP A 457 -7.92 0.29 -8.75
CA ASP A 457 -8.43 0.14 -7.39
C ASP A 457 -9.32 1.32 -6.99
N ALA A 458 -8.88 2.55 -7.28
CA ALA A 458 -9.69 3.74 -7.06
C ALA A 458 -11.01 3.69 -7.86
N LEU A 459 -10.95 3.34 -9.15
CA LEU A 459 -12.14 3.23 -10.00
C LEU A 459 -13.10 2.15 -9.51
N LYS A 460 -12.59 0.97 -9.12
CA LYS A 460 -13.41 -0.12 -8.58
C LYS A 460 -14.09 0.26 -7.27
N GLU A 461 -13.39 0.96 -6.37
CA GLU A 461 -14.00 1.46 -5.12
C GLU A 461 -15.12 2.46 -5.41
N CYS A 462 -14.91 3.35 -6.39
CA CYS A 462 -15.91 4.29 -6.86
C CYS A 462 -17.12 3.60 -7.50
N GLU A 463 -16.91 2.55 -8.28
CA GLU A 463 -17.93 1.79 -9.01
C GLU A 463 -18.65 0.74 -8.16
N ARG A 464 -18.11 0.37 -6.99
CA ARG A 464 -18.74 -0.62 -6.09
C ARG A 464 -20.19 -0.23 -5.78
N ALA A 465 -21.07 -1.18 -5.53
CA ALA A 465 -22.43 -0.85 -5.13
C ALA A 465 -22.44 -0.12 -3.75
N PRO A 466 -23.26 0.91 -3.54
CA PRO A 466 -23.41 1.52 -2.22
C PRO A 466 -23.89 0.48 -1.19
N SER A 467 -23.39 0.58 0.03
CA SER A 467 -23.94 -0.16 1.16
C SER A 467 -25.39 0.26 1.44
N ARG A 468 -26.13 -0.54 2.21
CA ARG A 468 -27.52 -0.22 2.54
C ARG A 468 -27.60 1.14 3.24
N GLY A 469 -28.41 2.04 2.68
CA GLY A 469 -28.58 3.41 3.20
C GLY A 469 -27.41 4.37 2.90
N GLU A 470 -26.33 3.89 2.29
CA GLU A 470 -25.21 4.73 1.86
C GLU A 470 -25.58 5.49 0.58
N THR A 471 -25.28 6.79 0.55
CA THR A 471 -25.21 7.57 -0.69
C THR A 471 -23.75 7.92 -0.92
N LYS A 472 -23.19 7.63 -2.10
CA LYS A 472 -21.77 7.83 -2.37
C LYS A 472 -21.51 8.39 -3.77
N ARG A 473 -20.38 9.08 -3.92
CA ARG A 473 -19.86 9.59 -5.19
C ARG A 473 -18.36 9.83 -5.08
N CYS A 474 -17.61 9.41 -6.09
CA CYS A 474 -16.25 9.89 -6.25
C CYS A 474 -16.22 11.23 -6.98
N VAL A 475 -15.41 12.16 -6.49
CA VAL A 475 -15.35 13.53 -6.99
C VAL A 475 -13.92 13.90 -7.34
N GLY A 476 -13.70 14.34 -8.58
CA GLY A 476 -12.41 14.77 -9.12
C GLY A 476 -12.24 16.28 -9.25
N SER A 477 -13.26 17.04 -8.85
CA SER A 477 -13.26 18.50 -8.80
C SER A 477 -13.90 18.98 -7.49
N ALA A 478 -13.54 20.19 -7.06
CA ALA A 478 -14.11 20.80 -5.85
C ALA A 478 -15.60 21.12 -6.06
N GLU A 479 -15.99 21.53 -7.26
CA GLU A 479 -17.38 21.79 -7.59
C GLU A 479 -18.24 20.51 -7.49
N ASP A 480 -17.73 19.35 -7.95
CA ASP A 480 -18.47 18.07 -7.84
C ASP A 480 -18.64 17.64 -6.39
N MET A 481 -17.67 17.95 -5.54
CA MET A 481 -17.77 17.76 -4.09
C MET A 481 -18.86 18.63 -3.48
N ILE A 482 -18.90 19.93 -3.85
CA ILE A 482 -19.94 20.88 -3.39
C ILE A 482 -21.32 20.39 -3.83
N ASP A 483 -21.48 19.98 -5.08
CA ASP A 483 -22.76 19.46 -5.59
C ASP A 483 -23.20 18.21 -4.85
N PHE A 484 -22.27 17.30 -4.58
CA PHE A 484 -22.58 16.10 -3.82
C PHE A 484 -23.00 16.42 -2.39
N ALA A 485 -22.22 17.23 -1.67
CA ALA A 485 -22.52 17.63 -0.30
C ALA A 485 -23.88 18.34 -0.20
N THR A 486 -24.13 19.30 -1.08
CA THR A 486 -25.38 20.07 -1.07
C THR A 486 -26.60 19.26 -1.53
N SER A 487 -26.41 18.27 -2.41
CA SER A 487 -27.49 17.34 -2.78
C SER A 487 -27.97 16.47 -1.62
N VAL A 488 -27.09 16.17 -0.65
CA VAL A 488 -27.40 15.32 0.50
C VAL A 488 -27.88 16.14 1.71
N LEU A 489 -27.25 17.29 1.98
CA LEU A 489 -27.43 18.08 3.20
C LEU A 489 -28.18 19.40 2.99
N GLY A 490 -28.44 19.79 1.74
CA GLY A 490 -28.94 21.11 1.39
C GLY A 490 -27.84 22.17 1.30
N ARG A 491 -28.22 23.44 1.15
CA ARG A 491 -27.28 24.56 0.91
C ARG A 491 -26.75 25.24 2.18
N ASN A 492 -27.26 24.87 3.35
CA ASN A 492 -26.83 25.39 4.64
C ASN A 492 -25.85 24.40 5.29
N VAL A 493 -24.62 24.37 4.76
CA VAL A 493 -23.60 23.39 5.10
C VAL A 493 -22.29 24.03 5.49
N GLU A 494 -21.48 23.29 6.24
CA GLU A 494 -20.13 23.67 6.64
C GLU A 494 -19.17 22.50 6.39
N LEU A 495 -17.96 22.79 5.93
CA LEU A 495 -16.89 21.82 5.78
C LEU A 495 -16.06 21.76 7.06
N ARG A 496 -15.85 20.56 7.60
CA ARG A 496 -15.05 20.34 8.82
C ARG A 496 -13.91 19.38 8.55
N THR A 497 -12.73 19.72 9.05
CA THR A 497 -11.53 18.89 9.05
C THR A 497 -10.74 19.14 10.33
N THR A 498 -9.94 18.16 10.76
CA THR A 498 -8.95 18.36 11.81
C THR A 498 -7.90 19.39 11.35
N GLU A 499 -7.56 20.32 12.23
CA GLU A 499 -6.76 21.51 11.92
C GLU A 499 -5.30 21.19 11.57
N ASN A 500 -4.65 20.32 12.35
CA ASN A 500 -3.26 19.92 12.11
C ASN A 500 -3.00 18.47 12.60
N VAL A 501 -1.74 18.02 12.57
CA VAL A 501 -1.35 16.65 12.97
C VAL A 501 -0.71 16.57 14.36
N ASN A 502 -0.67 17.66 15.13
CA ASN A 502 -0.11 17.64 16.48
C ASN A 502 -0.95 16.73 17.38
N GLY A 503 -0.25 15.93 18.19
CA GLY A 503 -0.84 14.85 18.99
C GLY A 503 -0.89 13.49 18.28
N SER A 504 -0.63 13.43 16.97
CA SER A 504 -0.53 12.17 16.22
C SER A 504 0.47 11.20 16.86
N LYS A 505 0.09 9.92 16.98
CA LYS A 505 0.86 8.85 17.66
C LYS A 505 1.19 9.10 19.14
N GLN A 506 0.56 10.08 19.78
CA GLN A 506 0.77 10.40 21.19
C GLN A 506 -0.52 10.19 21.99
N ASN A 507 -0.39 10.17 23.32
CA ASN A 507 -1.56 10.33 24.17
C ASN A 507 -1.98 11.80 24.15
N ILE A 508 -3.26 12.04 23.97
CA ILE A 508 -3.86 13.37 23.96
C ILE A 508 -4.85 13.51 25.10
N LYS A 509 -5.11 14.75 25.52
CA LYS A 509 -6.17 15.08 26.47
C LYS A 509 -7.29 15.84 25.79
N ILE A 510 -8.52 15.37 25.96
CA ILE A 510 -9.71 16.01 25.40
C ILE A 510 -10.02 17.31 26.17
N GLY A 511 -10.07 18.42 25.45
CA GLY A 511 -10.43 19.74 25.93
C GLY A 511 -11.94 20.01 25.83
N ASN A 512 -12.30 21.19 25.32
CA ASN A 512 -13.71 21.50 25.06
C ASN A 512 -14.24 20.63 23.91
N VAL A 513 -15.49 20.19 24.00
CA VAL A 513 -16.13 19.34 22.98
C VAL A 513 -17.46 19.98 22.57
N ARG A 514 -17.64 20.19 21.27
CA ARG A 514 -18.86 20.72 20.64
C ARG A 514 -19.47 19.64 19.76
N GLY A 515 -20.70 19.24 20.07
CA GLY A 515 -21.48 18.37 19.18
C GLY A 515 -22.19 19.19 18.11
N ILE A 516 -21.97 18.84 16.85
CA ILE A 516 -22.63 19.48 15.70
C ILE A 516 -24.12 19.12 15.73
N ASN A 517 -24.98 20.00 15.23
CA ASN A 517 -26.44 19.92 15.33
C ASN A 517 -26.92 19.76 16.79
N GLY A 518 -26.25 20.47 17.71
CA GLY A 518 -26.49 20.38 19.16
C GLY A 518 -26.22 18.98 19.74
N GLY A 519 -25.33 18.19 19.12
CA GLY A 519 -25.02 16.81 19.52
C GLY A 519 -26.11 15.79 19.18
N LYS A 520 -27.14 16.18 18.41
CA LYS A 520 -28.20 15.27 17.98
C LYS A 520 -27.72 14.42 16.82
N VAL A 521 -28.40 13.28 16.63
CA VAL A 521 -28.20 12.43 15.46
C VAL A 521 -28.45 13.24 14.19
N THR A 522 -27.53 13.15 13.23
CA THR A 522 -27.57 13.93 12.00
C THR A 522 -27.16 13.08 10.78
N LYS A 523 -27.14 13.72 9.62
CA LYS A 523 -26.46 13.25 8.41
C LYS A 523 -25.18 14.06 8.22
N SER A 524 -24.14 13.42 7.70
CA SER A 524 -22.93 14.09 7.22
C SER A 524 -22.49 13.47 5.90
N VAL A 525 -21.65 14.18 5.17
CA VAL A 525 -20.96 13.63 3.99
C VAL A 525 -19.48 13.60 4.31
N SER A 526 -18.95 12.41 4.58
CA SER A 526 -17.50 12.21 4.75
C SER A 526 -16.85 12.03 3.38
N CYS A 527 -15.71 12.65 3.18
CA CYS A 527 -14.92 12.54 1.97
C CYS A 527 -13.50 12.10 2.34
N HIS A 528 -13.11 10.96 1.77
CA HIS A 528 -11.81 10.34 2.00
C HIS A 528 -10.98 10.38 0.73
N GLN A 529 -9.69 10.69 0.86
CA GLN A 529 -8.80 10.74 -0.29
C GLN A 529 -8.60 9.33 -0.87
N SER A 530 -8.81 9.19 -2.18
CA SER A 530 -8.45 7.98 -2.93
C SER A 530 -7.22 8.28 -3.76
N LEU A 531 -6.24 7.38 -3.72
CA LEU A 531 -5.01 7.54 -4.45
C LEU A 531 -5.28 7.38 -5.97
N TYR A 532 -5.08 8.45 -6.74
CA TYR A 532 -5.38 8.54 -8.18
C TYR A 532 -4.47 9.60 -8.83
N PRO A 533 -4.28 9.67 -10.17
CA PRO A 533 -3.36 10.64 -10.77
C PRO A 533 -3.66 12.11 -10.44
N TYR A 534 -4.92 12.48 -10.28
CA TYR A 534 -5.31 13.78 -9.72
C TYR A 534 -6.04 13.57 -8.39
N LEU A 535 -6.25 14.63 -7.63
CA LEU A 535 -6.94 14.52 -6.35
C LEU A 535 -8.36 14.00 -6.55
N LEU A 536 -8.61 12.81 -6.00
CA LEU A 536 -9.88 12.14 -6.05
C LEU A 536 -10.35 11.91 -4.62
N TYR A 537 -11.59 12.28 -4.33
CA TYR A 537 -12.23 11.94 -3.07
C TYR A 537 -13.33 10.94 -3.29
N TYR A 538 -13.29 9.85 -2.52
CA TYR A 538 -14.46 9.03 -2.27
C TYR A 538 -15.31 9.74 -1.22
N CYS A 539 -16.43 10.33 -1.64
CA CYS A 539 -17.39 10.95 -0.73
C CYS A 539 -18.57 10.02 -0.49
N HIS A 540 -19.02 9.90 0.75
CA HIS A 540 -20.20 9.14 1.11
C HIS A 540 -20.95 9.73 2.30
N SER A 541 -22.22 9.37 2.39
CA SER A 541 -23.11 9.69 3.50
C SER A 541 -23.77 8.42 3.98
N VAL A 542 -23.62 8.15 5.28
CA VAL A 542 -24.37 7.10 5.97
C VAL A 542 -25.32 7.75 6.99
N PRO A 543 -26.53 7.20 7.17
CA PRO A 543 -27.49 7.76 8.11
C PRO A 543 -27.05 7.47 9.56
N LYS A 544 -27.57 8.27 10.50
CA LYS A 544 -27.40 8.08 11.96
C LYS A 544 -25.96 8.24 12.44
N VAL A 545 -25.37 9.39 12.17
CA VAL A 545 -24.06 9.77 12.70
C VAL A 545 -24.19 10.89 13.73
N ARG A 546 -23.13 11.08 14.53
CA ARG A 546 -22.89 12.32 15.27
C ARG A 546 -21.49 12.81 14.94
N VAL A 547 -21.35 14.11 14.79
CA VAL A 547 -20.07 14.77 14.49
C VAL A 547 -19.72 15.70 15.66
N TYR A 548 -18.45 15.72 16.01
CA TYR A 548 -17.91 16.48 17.12
C TYR A 548 -16.68 17.26 16.69
N GLU A 549 -16.54 18.46 17.22
CA GLU A 549 -15.29 19.20 17.26
C GLU A 549 -14.76 19.19 18.68
N ALA A 550 -13.48 18.92 18.84
CA ALA A 550 -12.83 18.83 20.14
C ALA A 550 -11.51 19.59 20.12
N ASP A 551 -11.28 20.41 21.15
CA ASP A 551 -9.92 20.86 21.43
C ASP A 551 -9.09 19.68 21.91
N ILE A 552 -7.90 19.54 21.33
CA ILE A 552 -6.93 18.52 21.69
C ILE A 552 -5.81 19.21 22.43
N LEU A 553 -5.55 18.75 23.66
CA LEU A 553 -4.57 19.33 24.56
C LEU A 553 -3.39 18.38 24.79
N ASP A 554 -2.21 18.93 25.03
CA ASP A 554 -1.09 18.17 25.58
C ASP A 554 -1.48 17.66 26.99
N PRO A 555 -1.31 16.36 27.31
CA PRO A 555 -1.70 15.81 28.61
C PRO A 555 -1.00 16.47 29.81
N ASN A 556 0.23 16.96 29.63
CA ASN A 556 1.09 17.50 30.68
C ASN A 556 0.91 19.01 30.82
N SER A 557 1.19 19.78 29.76
CA SER A 557 1.13 21.25 29.78
C SER A 557 -0.32 21.77 29.77
N ARG A 558 -1.27 20.96 29.26
CA ARG A 558 -2.68 21.31 29.04
C ARG A 558 -2.89 22.42 28.01
N GLU A 559 -1.85 22.79 27.26
CA GLU A 559 -1.96 23.73 26.16
C GLU A 559 -2.73 23.08 25.00
N LYS A 560 -3.51 23.89 24.28
CA LYS A 560 -4.20 23.44 23.06
C LYS A 560 -3.16 23.25 21.96
N ILE A 561 -3.01 22.02 21.50
CA ILE A 561 -2.06 21.66 20.44
C ILE A 561 -2.75 21.50 19.08
N ASN A 562 -4.05 21.21 19.07
CA ASN A 562 -4.81 20.92 17.86
C ASN A 562 -6.33 21.13 18.10
N HIS A 563 -7.09 21.23 17.00
CA HIS A 563 -8.54 21.21 16.99
C HIS A 563 -9.00 20.06 16.07
N GLY A 564 -9.53 19.00 16.68
CA GLY A 564 -9.87 17.76 16.01
C GLY A 564 -11.35 17.65 15.66
N VAL A 565 -11.65 17.03 14.53
CA VAL A 565 -13.00 16.63 14.14
C VAL A 565 -13.14 15.13 14.30
N ALA A 566 -14.19 14.67 14.96
CA ALA A 566 -14.51 13.26 15.13
C ALA A 566 -15.91 12.96 14.62
N ILE A 567 -16.09 11.77 14.04
CA ILE A 567 -17.38 11.24 13.63
C ILE A 567 -17.64 9.93 14.33
N CYS A 568 -18.87 9.75 14.81
CA CYS A 568 -19.37 8.55 15.45
C CYS A 568 -20.48 7.94 14.60
N HIS A 569 -20.28 6.69 14.18
CA HIS A 569 -21.26 5.87 13.48
C HIS A 569 -22.10 5.13 14.53
N LEU A 570 -23.40 5.44 14.61
CA LEU A 570 -24.29 4.88 15.63
C LEU A 570 -24.92 3.55 15.20
N ASP A 571 -24.95 3.28 13.89
CA ASP A 571 -25.48 2.05 13.31
C ASP A 571 -24.38 1.36 12.49
N THR A 572 -23.77 0.34 13.09
CA THR A 572 -22.66 -0.42 12.49
C THR A 572 -23.10 -1.82 12.05
N SER A 573 -24.41 -2.04 11.89
CA SER A 573 -25.00 -3.36 11.61
C SER A 573 -24.57 -3.95 10.26
N ASP A 574 -24.37 -3.10 9.26
CA ASP A 574 -23.93 -3.50 7.91
C ASP A 574 -22.39 -3.59 7.77
N TRP A 575 -21.63 -3.38 8.86
CA TRP A 575 -20.17 -3.50 8.81
C TRP A 575 -19.75 -4.97 8.85
N SER A 576 -18.66 -5.31 8.16
CA SER A 576 -18.10 -6.67 8.22
C SER A 576 -17.70 -7.04 9.66
N SER A 577 -17.95 -8.28 10.08
CA SER A 577 -17.51 -8.79 11.38
C SER A 577 -15.99 -8.76 11.56
N GLY A 578 -15.23 -8.79 10.46
CA GLY A 578 -13.77 -8.62 10.45
C GLY A 578 -13.30 -7.17 10.41
N HIS A 579 -14.19 -6.18 10.50
CA HIS A 579 -13.80 -4.77 10.44
C HIS A 579 -12.88 -4.39 11.62
N GLY A 580 -11.82 -3.61 11.35
CA GLY A 580 -10.79 -3.26 12.35
C GLY A 580 -11.33 -2.61 13.62
N ALA A 581 -12.45 -1.90 13.54
CA ALA A 581 -13.12 -1.33 14.71
C ALA A 581 -13.58 -2.38 15.72
N PHE A 582 -14.08 -3.53 15.27
CA PHE A 582 -14.55 -4.60 16.14
C PHE A 582 -13.40 -5.37 16.76
N MET A 583 -12.29 -5.52 16.02
CA MET A 583 -11.03 -6.04 16.55
C MET A 583 -10.46 -5.13 17.64
N ALA A 584 -10.51 -3.80 17.45
CA ALA A 584 -9.99 -2.83 18.41
C ALA A 584 -10.89 -2.65 19.65
N LEU A 585 -12.21 -2.70 19.50
CA LEU A 585 -13.17 -2.37 20.56
C LEU A 585 -13.81 -3.61 21.21
N GLY A 586 -13.47 -4.82 20.76
CA GLY A 586 -13.91 -6.09 21.36
C GLY A 586 -15.41 -6.38 21.22
N SER A 587 -16.03 -5.97 20.11
CA SER A 587 -17.47 -6.15 19.87
C SER A 587 -17.75 -6.68 18.46
N GLY A 588 -18.99 -6.54 17.98
CA GLY A 588 -19.37 -6.95 16.62
C GLY A 588 -20.39 -5.99 15.98
N PRO A 589 -20.71 -6.22 14.69
CA PRO A 589 -21.63 -5.39 13.93
C PRO A 589 -22.95 -5.11 14.66
N GLY A 590 -23.36 -3.84 14.69
CA GLY A 590 -24.64 -3.38 15.26
C GLY A 590 -24.73 -3.40 16.78
N ARG A 591 -23.67 -3.78 17.49
CA ARG A 591 -23.68 -3.86 18.97
C ARG A 591 -23.13 -2.61 19.66
N ILE A 592 -22.34 -1.82 18.95
CA ILE A 592 -21.67 -0.64 19.48
C ILE A 592 -21.63 0.49 18.45
N GLU A 593 -21.60 1.72 18.94
CA GLU A 593 -21.16 2.87 18.17
C GLU A 593 -19.64 2.84 17.99
N VAL A 594 -19.17 3.30 16.83
CA VAL A 594 -17.75 3.40 16.52
C VAL A 594 -17.43 4.83 16.13
N CYS A 595 -16.51 5.45 16.86
CA CYS A 595 -16.00 6.77 16.54
C CYS A 595 -14.58 6.70 16.00
N HIS A 596 -14.24 7.65 15.14
CA HIS A 596 -12.87 7.89 14.69
C HIS A 596 -12.66 9.39 14.43
N TRP A 597 -11.39 9.81 14.46
CA TRP A 597 -10.98 11.14 14.04
C TRP A 597 -11.08 11.27 12.52
N ILE A 598 -11.31 12.49 12.03
CA ILE A 598 -11.09 12.86 10.63
C ILE A 598 -9.60 13.14 10.47
N PHE A 599 -8.94 12.39 9.58
CA PHE A 599 -7.49 12.43 9.41
C PHE A 599 -7.07 13.64 8.58
N GLN A 600 -5.76 13.92 8.53
CA GLN A 600 -5.25 14.95 7.65
C GLN A 600 -5.71 14.68 6.22
N ASN A 601 -6.15 15.73 5.53
CA ASN A 601 -6.70 15.70 4.17
C ASN A 601 -8.06 15.02 4.00
N ASP A 602 -8.58 14.31 5.00
CA ASP A 602 -9.99 13.90 5.00
C ASP A 602 -10.88 15.04 5.49
N MET A 603 -12.17 15.00 5.15
CA MET A 603 -13.12 16.04 5.57
C MET A 603 -14.52 15.49 5.74
N THR A 604 -15.34 16.19 6.51
CA THR A 604 -16.76 15.88 6.64
C THR A 604 -17.59 17.16 6.48
N TRP A 605 -18.60 17.10 5.62
CA TRP A 605 -19.60 18.15 5.47
C TRP A 605 -20.74 17.89 6.44
N THR A 606 -21.14 18.92 7.16
CA THR A 606 -22.29 18.88 8.05
C THR A 606 -23.28 19.97 7.70
N ILE A 607 -24.52 19.83 8.15
CA ILE A 607 -25.41 21.00 8.24
C ILE A 607 -24.74 22.06 9.13
N ALA A 608 -24.86 23.32 8.74
CA ALA A 608 -24.35 24.42 9.54
C ALA A 608 -25.25 24.62 10.77
N ASP A 609 -24.62 24.81 11.93
CA ASP A 609 -25.33 25.13 13.16
C ASP A 609 -25.87 26.56 13.06
N SER A 610 -27.17 26.72 13.28
CA SER A 610 -27.90 27.99 13.20
C SER A 610 -27.63 28.93 14.37
#